data_AF-A0AAD6XYI1-F1
#
_entry.id   AF-A0AAD6XYI1-F1
#
_cell.length_a   1.000
_cell.length_b   1.000
_cell.length_c   1.000
_cell.angle_alpha   90.00
_cell.angle_beta   90.00
_cell.angle_gamma   90.00
#
_symmetry.space_group_name_H-M   'P 1'
#
loop_
_entity.id
_entity.type
_entity.pdbx_description
1 polymer ?
#
loop_
_entity_poly.entity_id
_entity_poly.type
_entity_poly.pdbx_seq_one_letter_code
_entity_poly.pdbx_strand_id
1 'polypeptide(L)'
;MSIPWRNRFLLLLVPSILSFLFFLSYRSHAEDPGLLLNQNASEESNPVADSGPPPNILLVTAFFPLSKSKHTLPEYEWWLYQFLAGVSTDVYFYVAPEMAQLVRRCRGDLPITIDTRFGSPFEIPPLNGTRARYDAMHALDREAARHSPELYAVWNTKPFFLDEAVQVLARGGKEYDYAFWTDAGSFRSTHRYKEWPSPARVREIWQEASVLTGEKTEDLLFFPLTGMPSARSRRWTETQGPVDAEFSEGSFFGGSPRTVAWWRATYYAYHDYYLSLGLFVGKDQTLINALFLLFPARVVAVWLGDPVPAPVVRLLPLVDEGALGHCGAEWYYYQFWLAGAGERAAMRALWDGEMRWGWAWWKRRQRWAPPVHTVTA
;
A
#
# COMPACT_ATOMS: atom_id res chain seq x y z
N MET A 1 -1.54 51.81 31.08
CA MET A 1 -1.96 52.33 29.76
C MET A 1 -3.29 51.68 29.39
N SER A 2 -4.39 52.42 29.49
CA SER A 2 -5.73 51.95 29.13
C SER A 2 -5.91 52.06 27.62
N ILE A 3 -6.17 50.94 26.95
CA ILE A 3 -6.55 50.95 25.53
C ILE A 3 -7.92 51.65 25.45
N PRO A 4 -8.06 52.75 24.67
CA PRO A 4 -9.30 53.51 24.61
C PRO A 4 -10.46 52.62 24.16
N TRP A 5 -11.59 52.72 24.85
CA TRP A 5 -12.79 51.89 24.69
C TRP A 5 -13.29 51.79 23.23
N ARG A 6 -12.97 52.78 22.39
CA ARG A 6 -13.31 52.80 20.95
C ARG A 6 -12.67 51.68 20.12
N ASN A 7 -11.59 51.03 20.58
CA ASN A 7 -10.92 49.96 19.83
C ASN A 7 -11.41 48.53 20.16
N ARG A 8 -12.31 48.37 21.14
CA ARG A 8 -12.82 47.03 21.53
C ARG A 8 -13.80 46.44 20.51
N PHE A 9 -14.54 47.28 19.79
CA PHE A 9 -15.45 46.82 18.72
C PHE A 9 -14.71 46.27 17.50
N LEU A 10 -13.56 46.84 17.15
CA LEU A 10 -12.73 46.35 16.05
C LEU A 10 -12.16 44.95 16.33
N LEU A 11 -11.82 44.66 17.60
CA LEU A 11 -11.31 43.34 17.99
C LEU A 11 -12.38 42.22 17.93
N LEU A 12 -13.66 42.56 18.00
CA LEU A 12 -14.76 41.60 17.83
C LEU A 12 -15.17 41.45 16.36
N LEU A 13 -15.01 42.50 15.54
CA LEU A 13 -15.35 42.46 14.11
C LEU A 13 -14.40 41.58 13.30
N VAL A 14 -13.10 41.56 13.62
CA VAL A 14 -12.12 40.74 12.89
C VAL A 14 -12.46 39.24 12.90
N PRO A 15 -12.71 38.58 14.05
CA PRO A 15 -13.11 37.17 14.05
C PRO A 15 -14.48 36.94 13.41
N SER A 16 -15.43 37.87 13.51
CA SER A 16 -16.72 37.75 12.81
C SER A 16 -16.60 37.85 11.29
N ILE A 17 -15.74 38.76 10.79
CA ILE A 17 -15.46 38.90 9.35
C ILE A 17 -14.70 37.67 8.85
N LEU A 18 -13.70 37.18 9.60
CA LEU A 18 -12.98 35.96 9.22
C LEU A 18 -13.90 34.73 9.22
N SER A 19 -14.78 34.59 10.22
CA SER A 19 -15.80 33.52 10.24
C SER A 19 -16.82 33.66 9.10
N PHE A 20 -17.22 34.88 8.75
CA PHE A 20 -18.15 35.13 7.64
C PHE A 20 -17.51 34.89 6.27
N LEU A 21 -16.25 35.30 6.06
CA LEU A 21 -15.49 35.01 4.85
C LEU A 21 -15.19 33.51 4.71
N PHE A 22 -14.88 32.84 5.83
CA PHE A 22 -14.76 31.38 5.87
C PHE A 22 -16.10 30.71 5.51
N PHE A 23 -17.22 31.21 6.03
CA PHE A 23 -18.56 30.72 5.70
C PHE A 23 -18.95 30.96 4.22
N LEU A 24 -18.61 32.12 3.65
CA LEU A 24 -18.86 32.40 2.23
C LEU A 24 -17.98 31.54 1.32
N SER A 25 -16.70 31.36 1.65
CA SER A 25 -15.81 30.45 0.93
C SER A 25 -16.33 29.01 1.01
N TYR A 26 -16.75 28.58 2.20
CA TYR A 26 -17.40 27.29 2.41
C TYR A 26 -18.65 27.13 1.54
N ARG A 27 -19.55 28.12 1.56
CA ARG A 27 -20.79 28.08 0.78
C ARG A 27 -20.54 28.04 -0.72
N SER A 28 -19.55 28.80 -1.21
CA SER A 28 -19.16 28.79 -2.62
C SER A 28 -18.57 27.46 -3.09
N HIS A 29 -18.00 26.66 -2.18
CA HIS A 29 -17.54 25.30 -2.48
C HIS A 29 -18.60 24.23 -2.22
N ALA A 30 -19.56 24.48 -1.33
CA ALA A 30 -20.63 23.55 -1.00
C ALA A 30 -21.84 23.63 -1.96
N GLU A 31 -22.05 24.77 -2.61
CA GLU A 31 -23.14 24.98 -3.58
C GLU A 31 -22.70 24.80 -5.05
N ASP A 32 -21.65 24.02 -5.35
CA ASP A 32 -21.42 23.57 -6.72
C ASP A 32 -22.43 22.46 -7.06
N PRO A 33 -23.52 22.75 -7.81
CA PRO A 33 -24.63 21.82 -7.99
C PRO A 33 -24.28 20.71 -8.99
N GLY A 34 -23.09 20.76 -9.61
CA GLY A 34 -22.64 19.81 -10.62
C GLY A 34 -22.20 18.45 -10.07
N LEU A 35 -22.01 18.30 -8.75
CA LEU A 35 -21.42 17.11 -8.13
C LEU A 35 -22.41 16.17 -7.43
N LEU A 36 -23.72 16.47 -7.49
CA LEU A 36 -24.79 15.59 -6.98
C LEU A 36 -25.38 14.65 -8.05
N LEU A 37 -24.75 14.54 -9.22
CA LEU A 37 -25.10 13.55 -10.23
C LEU A 37 -24.36 12.23 -9.93
N ASN A 38 -25.14 11.19 -9.61
CA ASN A 38 -24.81 9.76 -9.72
C ASN A 38 -24.04 9.03 -8.60
N GLN A 39 -24.20 9.39 -7.32
CA GLN A 39 -23.77 8.49 -6.23
C GLN A 39 -24.67 7.26 -6.03
N ASN A 40 -25.89 7.23 -6.60
CA ASN A 40 -26.79 6.07 -6.53
C ASN A 40 -26.57 5.05 -7.67
N ALA A 41 -25.57 5.26 -8.55
CA ALA A 41 -25.42 4.48 -9.78
C ALA A 41 -24.39 3.34 -9.72
N SER A 42 -23.67 3.14 -8.61
CA SER A 42 -22.59 2.13 -8.54
C SER A 42 -22.71 1.09 -7.43
N GLU A 43 -23.79 1.04 -6.65
CA GLU A 43 -23.99 -0.06 -5.68
C GLU A 43 -24.52 -1.36 -6.32
N GLU A 44 -25.01 -1.33 -7.55
CA GLU A 44 -25.55 -2.52 -8.23
C GLU A 44 -25.34 -2.49 -9.75
N SER A 45 -24.16 -2.07 -10.25
CA SER A 45 -23.78 -2.57 -11.56
C SER A 45 -23.56 -4.07 -11.38
N ASN A 46 -24.61 -4.86 -11.65
CA ASN A 46 -24.55 -6.32 -11.70
C ASN A 46 -23.25 -6.65 -12.41
N PRO A 47 -22.30 -7.36 -11.75
CA PRO A 47 -21.03 -7.67 -12.37
C PRO A 47 -21.37 -8.26 -13.72
N VAL A 48 -20.86 -7.64 -14.79
CA VAL A 48 -20.91 -8.25 -16.11
C VAL A 48 -20.36 -9.64 -15.87
N ALA A 49 -21.24 -10.65 -15.96
CA ALA A 49 -20.99 -11.98 -15.45
C ALA A 49 -19.95 -12.62 -16.37
N ASP A 50 -18.69 -12.26 -16.16
CA ASP A 50 -17.56 -12.89 -16.79
C ASP A 50 -17.48 -14.30 -16.21
N SER A 51 -18.00 -15.24 -16.99
CA SER A 51 -18.19 -16.64 -16.64
C SER A 51 -16.88 -17.42 -16.44
N GLY A 52 -15.72 -16.77 -16.57
CA GLY A 52 -14.43 -17.40 -16.33
C GLY A 52 -14.22 -17.79 -14.87
N PRO A 53 -13.51 -18.91 -14.60
CA PRO A 53 -13.17 -19.33 -13.25
C PRO A 53 -12.38 -18.23 -12.51
N PRO A 54 -12.61 -18.01 -11.21
CA PRO A 54 -11.89 -17.00 -10.43
C PRO A 54 -10.38 -17.16 -10.58
N PRO A 55 -9.61 -16.06 -10.71
CA PRO A 55 -8.17 -16.18 -10.88
C PRO A 55 -7.51 -16.81 -9.64
N ASN A 56 -6.51 -17.65 -9.86
CA ASN A 56 -5.66 -18.20 -8.81
C ASN A 56 -4.63 -17.16 -8.38
N ILE A 57 -4.57 -16.90 -7.07
CA ILE A 57 -3.71 -15.86 -6.49
C ILE A 57 -2.70 -16.49 -5.54
N LEU A 58 -1.44 -16.11 -5.71
CA LEU A 58 -0.35 -16.41 -4.78
C LEU A 58 0.00 -15.17 -3.94
N LEU A 59 0.09 -15.34 -2.63
CA LEU A 59 0.74 -14.38 -1.74
C LEU A 59 2.16 -14.84 -1.40
N VAL A 60 3.11 -13.93 -1.52
CA VAL A 60 4.51 -14.14 -1.15
C VAL A 60 4.88 -13.16 -0.05
N THR A 61 5.53 -13.67 1.00
CA THR A 61 6.02 -12.87 2.12
C THR A 61 7.32 -13.45 2.64
N ALA A 62 8.01 -12.70 3.51
CA ALA A 62 9.14 -13.22 4.25
C ALA A 62 9.18 -12.77 5.70
N PHE A 63 9.95 -13.50 6.52
CA PHE A 63 10.31 -13.07 7.87
C PHE A 63 11.76 -13.46 8.18
N PHE A 64 12.60 -12.44 8.37
CA PHE A 64 13.99 -12.60 8.80
C PHE A 64 14.19 -11.78 10.07
N PRO A 65 14.50 -12.41 11.23
CA PRO A 65 14.73 -11.68 12.46
C PRO A 65 15.98 -10.80 12.33
N LEU A 66 15.86 -9.52 12.67
CA LEU A 66 16.96 -8.57 12.58
C LEU A 66 17.62 -8.38 13.95
N SER A 67 18.94 -8.23 13.97
CA SER A 67 19.72 -7.90 15.18
C SER A 67 19.23 -6.61 15.84
N LYS A 68 18.80 -5.64 15.04
CA LYS A 68 18.15 -4.41 15.46
C LYS A 68 16.76 -4.32 14.82
N SER A 69 15.74 -4.69 15.58
CA SER A 69 14.34 -4.66 15.13
C SER A 69 13.59 -3.47 15.74
N LYS A 70 12.68 -2.86 14.97
CA LYS A 70 11.81 -1.77 15.45
C LYS A 70 10.76 -2.27 16.45
N HIS A 71 10.36 -3.53 16.31
CA HIS A 71 9.34 -4.18 17.11
C HIS A 71 9.90 -5.45 17.75
N THR A 72 9.24 -5.89 18.80
CA THR A 72 9.57 -7.11 19.53
C THR A 72 9.09 -8.36 18.78
N LEU A 73 9.70 -9.52 19.06
CA LEU A 73 9.26 -10.78 18.45
C LEU A 73 7.78 -11.11 18.74
N PRO A 74 7.23 -10.90 19.95
CA PRO A 74 5.81 -11.10 20.20
C PRO A 74 4.88 -10.22 19.36
N GLU A 75 5.26 -8.96 19.08
CA GLU A 75 4.49 -8.11 18.16
C GLU A 75 4.50 -8.67 16.74
N TYR A 76 5.66 -9.13 16.26
CA TYR A 76 5.76 -9.78 14.95
C TYR A 76 4.97 -11.10 14.90
N GLU A 77 5.02 -11.92 15.94
CA GLU A 77 4.23 -13.16 16.04
C GLU A 77 2.73 -12.87 15.98
N TRP A 78 2.27 -11.80 16.63
CA TRP A 78 0.89 -11.36 16.55
C TRP A 78 0.51 -10.95 15.11
N TRP A 79 1.33 -10.14 14.43
CA TRP A 79 1.06 -9.73 13.05
C TRP A 79 1.09 -10.91 12.07
N LEU A 80 2.04 -11.83 12.26
CA LEU A 80 2.10 -13.07 11.50
C LEU A 80 0.85 -13.92 11.71
N TYR A 81 0.36 -14.03 12.95
CA TYR A 81 -0.86 -14.74 13.26
C TYR A 81 -2.08 -14.11 12.56
N GLN A 82 -2.25 -12.79 12.66
CA GLN A 82 -3.35 -12.08 12.01
C GLN A 82 -3.36 -12.33 10.49
N PHE A 83 -2.20 -12.19 9.84
CA PHE A 83 -2.08 -12.47 8.41
C PHE A 83 -2.33 -13.95 8.07
N LEU A 84 -1.54 -14.85 8.66
CA LEU A 84 -1.48 -16.25 8.25
C LEU A 84 -2.69 -17.06 8.68
N ALA A 85 -3.27 -16.82 9.86
CA ALA A 85 -4.52 -17.48 10.26
C ALA A 85 -5.76 -16.79 9.67
N GLY A 86 -5.62 -15.51 9.31
CA GLY A 86 -6.71 -14.69 8.78
C GLY A 86 -7.06 -15.03 7.34
N VAL A 87 -6.05 -15.18 6.48
CA VAL A 87 -6.21 -15.22 5.01
C VAL A 87 -6.13 -16.66 4.47
N SER A 88 -7.12 -17.11 3.70
CA SER A 88 -7.19 -18.46 3.11
C SER A 88 -6.39 -18.62 1.82
N THR A 89 -6.03 -17.52 1.15
CA THR A 89 -5.22 -17.52 -0.08
C THR A 89 -3.91 -18.29 0.12
N ASP A 90 -3.43 -18.92 -0.95
CA ASP A 90 -2.16 -19.65 -0.93
C ASP A 90 -1.00 -18.73 -0.58
N VAL A 91 -0.13 -19.19 0.33
CA VAL A 91 1.03 -18.43 0.80
C VAL A 91 2.32 -19.19 0.51
N TYR A 92 3.27 -18.51 -0.13
CA TYR A 92 4.68 -18.89 -0.18
C TYR A 92 5.46 -18.01 0.80
N PHE A 93 6.16 -18.63 1.74
CA PHE A 93 6.73 -17.93 2.88
C PHE A 93 8.23 -18.21 2.97
N TYR A 94 9.06 -17.19 2.75
CA TYR A 94 10.50 -17.26 2.99
C TYR A 94 10.82 -16.95 4.44
N VAL A 95 11.62 -17.78 5.10
CA VAL A 95 11.90 -17.59 6.52
C VAL A 95 13.25 -18.17 6.89
N ALA A 96 13.95 -17.52 7.83
CA ALA A 96 15.14 -18.12 8.43
C ALA A 96 14.79 -19.50 9.04
N PRO A 97 15.64 -20.54 8.90
CA PRO A 97 15.33 -21.90 9.32
C PRO A 97 14.78 -22.02 10.75
N GLU A 98 15.34 -21.26 11.70
CA GLU A 98 14.96 -21.23 13.11
C GLU A 98 13.56 -20.66 13.36
N MET A 99 13.02 -19.86 12.44
CA MET A 99 11.69 -19.25 12.54
C MET A 99 10.59 -20.05 11.81
N ALA A 100 10.95 -21.13 11.09
CA ALA A 100 9.99 -21.93 10.34
C ALA A 100 8.85 -22.49 11.20
N GLN A 101 9.15 -22.92 12.43
CA GLN A 101 8.11 -23.46 13.31
C GLN A 101 7.17 -22.39 13.87
N LEU A 102 7.65 -21.16 14.07
CA LEU A 102 6.79 -20.03 14.41
C LEU A 102 5.75 -19.81 13.29
N VAL A 103 6.21 -19.75 12.03
CA VAL A 103 5.34 -19.56 10.86
C VAL A 103 4.28 -20.66 10.75
N ARG A 104 4.65 -21.94 10.92
CA ARG A 104 3.68 -23.05 10.92
C ARG A 104 2.61 -22.90 11.99
N ARG A 105 3.00 -22.53 13.22
CA ARG A 105 2.05 -22.31 14.32
C ARG A 105 1.11 -21.14 14.01
N CYS A 106 1.64 -20.03 13.48
CA CYS A 106 0.82 -18.87 13.11
C CYS A 106 -0.17 -19.20 11.99
N ARG A 107 0.19 -20.09 11.05
CA ARG A 107 -0.69 -20.52 9.95
C ARG A 107 -1.80 -21.47 10.41
N GLY A 108 -1.52 -22.36 11.36
CA GLY A 108 -2.44 -23.42 11.75
C GLY A 108 -2.60 -24.46 10.63
N ASP A 109 -3.84 -24.86 10.34
CA ASP A 109 -4.15 -25.94 9.39
C ASP A 109 -4.27 -25.48 7.92
N LEU A 110 -4.13 -24.17 7.66
CA LEU A 110 -4.24 -23.63 6.31
C LEU A 110 -3.00 -23.97 5.44
N PRO A 111 -3.15 -24.23 4.13
CA PRO A 111 -2.03 -24.55 3.26
C PRO A 111 -0.96 -23.44 3.23
N ILE A 112 0.32 -23.82 3.26
CA ILE A 112 1.46 -22.89 3.15
C ILE A 112 2.67 -23.63 2.57
N THR A 113 3.43 -22.97 1.71
CA THR A 113 4.76 -23.43 1.31
C THR A 113 5.80 -22.61 2.08
N ILE A 114 6.63 -23.27 2.89
CA ILE A 114 7.67 -22.62 3.68
C ILE A 114 9.03 -22.92 3.06
N ASP A 115 9.76 -21.88 2.73
CA ASP A 115 11.10 -21.94 2.18
C ASP A 115 12.11 -21.41 3.20
N THR A 116 13.03 -22.30 3.60
CA THR A 116 14.09 -22.03 4.57
C THR A 116 15.49 -22.08 3.95
N ARG A 117 15.62 -21.89 2.63
CA ARG A 117 16.91 -21.96 1.93
C ARG A 117 17.92 -20.90 2.37
N PHE A 118 17.44 -19.79 2.92
CA PHE A 118 18.26 -18.64 3.32
C PHE A 118 18.17 -18.43 4.83
N GLY A 119 19.31 -18.38 5.51
CA GLY A 119 19.40 -17.96 6.91
C GLY A 119 19.49 -16.44 7.07
N SER A 120 19.97 -15.75 6.04
CA SER A 120 20.16 -14.29 6.04
C SER A 120 19.68 -13.63 4.76
N PRO A 121 19.16 -12.38 4.82
CA PRO A 121 18.83 -11.61 3.63
C PRO A 121 20.01 -11.40 2.65
N PHE A 122 21.25 -11.41 3.16
CA PHE A 122 22.45 -11.27 2.34
C PHE A 122 22.91 -12.56 1.65
N GLU A 123 22.27 -13.71 1.93
CA GLU A 123 22.51 -14.97 1.21
C GLU A 123 21.64 -15.07 -0.05
N ILE A 124 20.66 -14.18 -0.20
CA ILE A 124 19.72 -14.17 -1.31
C ILE A 124 20.46 -13.70 -2.58
N PRO A 125 20.37 -14.43 -3.71
CA PRO A 125 21.24 -14.23 -4.89
C PRO A 125 21.51 -12.78 -5.34
N PRO A 126 20.53 -11.88 -5.52
CA PRO A 126 20.80 -10.52 -5.97
C PRO A 126 21.63 -9.69 -4.97
N LEU A 127 21.65 -10.06 -3.69
CA LEU A 127 22.38 -9.34 -2.64
C LEU A 127 23.61 -10.11 -2.13
N ASN A 128 23.90 -11.28 -2.69
CA ASN A 128 25.06 -12.05 -2.26
C ASN A 128 26.36 -11.25 -2.49
N GLY A 129 27.19 -11.15 -1.47
CA GLY A 129 28.44 -10.39 -1.51
C GLY A 129 28.29 -8.86 -1.45
N THR A 130 27.08 -8.32 -1.24
CA THR A 130 26.87 -6.86 -1.19
C THR A 130 26.89 -6.26 0.22
N ARG A 131 27.04 -7.10 1.27
CA ARG A 131 27.00 -6.70 2.68
C ARG A 131 27.84 -5.46 2.99
N ALA A 132 29.11 -5.46 2.60
CA ALA A 132 30.02 -4.34 2.86
C ALA A 132 29.55 -3.03 2.18
N ARG A 133 28.90 -3.11 1.01
CA ARG A 133 28.33 -1.92 0.35
C ARG A 133 27.11 -1.39 1.09
N TYR A 134 26.27 -2.27 1.60
CA TYR A 134 25.11 -1.91 2.42
C TYR A 134 25.52 -1.30 3.76
N ASP A 135 26.57 -1.84 4.38
CA ASP A 135 27.16 -1.26 5.59
C ASP A 135 27.70 0.16 5.31
N ALA A 136 28.38 0.38 4.18
CA ALA A 136 28.83 1.71 3.78
C ALA A 136 27.68 2.68 3.47
N MET A 137 26.65 2.23 2.75
CA MET A 137 25.46 3.04 2.43
C MET A 137 24.67 3.42 3.67
N HIS A 138 24.67 2.60 4.72
CA HIS A 138 23.98 2.92 5.96
C HIS A 138 24.50 4.22 6.60
N ALA A 139 25.78 4.56 6.39
CA ALA A 139 26.34 5.85 6.82
C ALA A 139 25.77 7.07 6.06
N LEU A 140 25.15 6.86 4.90
CA LEU A 140 24.50 7.89 4.09
C LEU A 140 23.01 8.07 4.46
N ASP A 141 22.43 7.14 5.22
CA ASP A 141 21.01 7.22 5.56
C ASP A 141 20.77 8.26 6.66
N ARG A 142 19.99 9.28 6.31
CA ARG A 142 19.49 10.29 7.26
C ARG A 142 18.65 9.69 8.37
N GLU A 143 18.16 8.46 8.18
CA GLU A 143 17.32 7.70 9.11
C GLU A 143 18.02 6.45 9.67
N ALA A 144 19.36 6.39 9.60
CA ALA A 144 20.15 5.26 10.08
C ALA A 144 19.84 4.85 11.53
N ALA A 145 19.39 5.80 12.36
CA ALA A 145 18.97 5.54 13.74
C ALA A 145 17.84 4.49 13.85
N ARG A 146 16.95 4.38 12.85
CA ARG A 146 15.82 3.46 12.84
C ARG A 146 15.91 2.34 11.79
N HIS A 147 16.98 2.33 10.99
CA HIS A 147 17.22 1.31 9.97
C HIS A 147 18.48 0.50 10.27
N SER A 148 18.72 -0.53 9.46
CA SER A 148 19.97 -1.31 9.47
C SER A 148 20.26 -1.85 8.06
N PRO A 149 21.53 -2.23 7.77
CA PRO A 149 21.89 -2.92 6.53
C PRO A 149 21.04 -4.17 6.25
N GLU A 150 20.72 -4.96 7.28
CA GLU A 150 19.87 -6.15 7.15
C GLU A 150 18.43 -5.79 6.77
N LEU A 151 17.88 -4.69 7.30
CA LEU A 151 16.55 -4.22 6.94
C LEU A 151 16.50 -3.80 5.46
N TYR A 152 17.50 -3.07 4.99
CA TYR A 152 17.62 -2.72 3.57
C TYR A 152 17.70 -3.97 2.69
N ALA A 153 18.41 -5.00 3.14
CA ALA A 153 18.52 -6.25 2.40
C ALA A 153 17.16 -6.97 2.29
N VAL A 154 16.37 -7.04 3.39
CA VAL A 154 14.99 -7.57 3.33
C VAL A 154 14.13 -6.77 2.35
N TRP A 155 14.24 -5.45 2.36
CA TRP A 155 13.49 -4.59 1.44
C TRP A 155 13.85 -4.81 -0.03
N ASN A 156 15.15 -4.92 -0.33
CA ASN A 156 15.63 -5.10 -1.69
C ASN A 156 15.49 -6.53 -2.22
N THR A 157 15.09 -7.52 -1.41
CA THR A 157 14.91 -8.92 -1.86
C THR A 157 13.50 -9.27 -2.27
N LYS A 158 12.52 -8.40 -1.98
CA LYS A 158 11.11 -8.63 -2.28
C LYS A 158 10.85 -8.99 -3.76
N PRO A 159 11.42 -8.28 -4.76
CA PRO A 159 11.20 -8.62 -6.17
C PRO A 159 11.76 -10.00 -6.54
N PHE A 160 12.92 -10.37 -6.00
CA PHE A 160 13.47 -11.72 -6.18
C PHE A 160 12.56 -12.78 -5.59
N PHE A 161 12.12 -12.61 -4.34
CA PHE A 161 11.29 -13.61 -3.67
C PHE A 161 9.97 -13.85 -4.38
N LEU A 162 9.31 -12.78 -4.83
CA LEU A 162 8.05 -12.87 -5.54
C LEU A 162 8.19 -13.70 -6.82
N ASP A 163 9.15 -13.35 -7.68
CA ASP A 163 9.40 -14.06 -8.93
C ASP A 163 9.92 -15.49 -8.72
N GLU A 164 10.86 -15.71 -7.79
CA GLU A 164 11.40 -17.03 -7.48
C GLU A 164 10.28 -17.98 -6.98
N ALA A 165 9.36 -17.49 -6.15
CA ALA A 165 8.25 -18.31 -5.65
C ALA A 165 7.33 -18.77 -6.80
N VAL A 166 6.99 -17.86 -7.70
CA VAL A 166 6.19 -18.15 -8.90
C VAL A 166 6.88 -19.21 -9.75
N GLN A 167 8.18 -19.05 -10.01
CA GLN A 167 8.93 -20.00 -10.84
C GLN A 167 9.08 -21.39 -10.18
N VAL A 168 9.34 -21.44 -8.88
CA VAL A 168 9.46 -22.70 -8.12
C VAL A 168 8.14 -23.46 -8.18
N LEU A 169 7.02 -22.79 -7.92
CA LEU A 169 5.70 -23.42 -7.92
C LEU A 169 5.28 -23.87 -9.33
N ALA A 170 5.57 -23.08 -10.36
CA ALA A 170 5.30 -23.44 -11.75
C ALA A 170 6.09 -24.70 -12.17
N ARG A 171 7.37 -24.82 -11.78
CA ARG A 171 8.16 -26.05 -12.01
C ARG A 171 7.58 -27.27 -11.28
N GLY A 172 6.87 -27.06 -10.18
CA GLY A 172 6.12 -28.07 -9.45
C GLY A 172 4.73 -28.36 -10.01
N GLY A 173 4.35 -27.76 -11.15
CA GLY A 173 3.04 -27.93 -11.79
C GLY A 173 1.91 -27.09 -11.18
N LYS A 174 2.23 -26.08 -10.34
CA LYS A 174 1.25 -25.17 -9.76
C LYS A 174 1.40 -23.77 -10.34
N GLU A 175 0.46 -23.40 -11.20
CA GLU A 175 0.42 -22.10 -11.88
C GLU A 175 -0.56 -21.14 -11.21
N TYR A 176 -0.31 -19.85 -11.32
CA TYR A 176 -1.13 -18.78 -10.76
C TYR A 176 -1.34 -17.68 -11.80
N ASP A 177 -2.52 -17.07 -11.79
CA ASP A 177 -2.85 -15.95 -12.67
C ASP A 177 -2.21 -14.65 -12.17
N TYR A 178 -2.15 -14.49 -10.84
CA TYR A 178 -1.54 -13.35 -10.19
C TYR A 178 -0.69 -13.78 -8.99
N ALA A 179 0.39 -13.04 -8.74
CA ALA A 179 1.20 -13.18 -7.55
C ALA A 179 1.49 -11.81 -6.95
N PHE A 180 1.41 -11.72 -5.63
CA PHE A 180 1.65 -10.48 -4.88
C PHE A 180 2.65 -10.69 -3.77
N TRP A 181 3.61 -9.77 -3.66
CA TRP A 181 4.33 -9.55 -2.43
C TRP A 181 3.39 -8.89 -1.42
N THR A 182 3.43 -9.35 -0.17
CA THR A 182 2.75 -8.70 0.95
C THR A 182 3.62 -8.77 2.20
N ASP A 183 3.90 -7.63 2.81
CA ASP A 183 4.51 -7.61 4.14
C ASP A 183 3.46 -8.15 5.14
N ALA A 184 3.74 -9.27 5.80
CA ALA A 184 2.84 -9.79 6.85
C ALA A 184 2.58 -8.75 7.96
N GLY A 185 3.56 -7.88 8.21
CA GLY A 185 3.44 -6.74 9.11
C GLY A 185 2.44 -5.66 8.67
N SER A 186 1.76 -5.80 7.53
CA SER A 186 0.64 -4.94 7.15
C SER A 186 -0.67 -5.32 7.85
N PHE A 187 -0.79 -6.54 8.38
CA PHE A 187 -1.96 -7.03 9.12
C PHE A 187 -1.79 -6.82 10.63
N ARG A 188 -1.56 -5.57 11.06
CA ARG A 188 -1.26 -5.24 12.47
C ARG A 188 -2.48 -5.23 13.38
N SER A 189 -3.65 -5.01 12.79
CA SER A 189 -4.92 -4.85 13.47
C SER A 189 -5.84 -6.02 13.17
N THR A 190 -6.80 -6.24 14.05
CA THR A 190 -7.89 -7.19 13.80
C THR A 190 -8.60 -6.85 12.49
N HIS A 191 -8.88 -7.87 11.68
CA HIS A 191 -9.57 -7.72 10.41
C HIS A 191 -10.55 -8.87 10.16
N ARG A 192 -11.34 -8.73 9.08
CA ARG A 192 -12.36 -9.67 8.61
C ARG A 192 -12.03 -10.27 7.25
N TYR A 193 -10.92 -9.88 6.64
CA TYR A 193 -10.40 -10.49 5.42
C TYR A 193 -10.12 -11.99 5.61
N LYS A 194 -10.58 -12.78 4.64
CA LYS A 194 -10.47 -14.24 4.51
C LYS A 194 -9.93 -14.58 3.12
N GLU A 195 -10.69 -14.32 2.06
CA GLU A 195 -10.29 -14.58 0.67
C GLU A 195 -9.61 -13.34 0.08
N TRP A 196 -8.48 -12.96 0.69
CA TRP A 196 -7.79 -11.71 0.37
C TRP A 196 -6.46 -11.96 -0.36
N PRO A 197 -6.14 -11.15 -1.40
CA PRO A 197 -7.05 -10.25 -2.09
C PRO A 197 -8.15 -11.03 -2.80
N SER A 198 -9.32 -10.40 -2.99
CA SER A 198 -10.46 -11.09 -3.60
C SER A 198 -10.19 -11.37 -5.08
N PRO A 199 -10.27 -12.64 -5.54
CA PRO A 199 -10.03 -12.99 -6.94
C PRO A 199 -10.88 -12.20 -7.94
N ALA A 200 -12.18 -12.05 -7.62
CA ALA A 200 -13.09 -11.27 -8.45
C ALA A 200 -12.68 -9.80 -8.53
N ARG A 201 -12.31 -9.20 -7.39
CA ARG A 201 -11.90 -7.79 -7.34
C ARG A 201 -10.57 -7.55 -8.08
N VAL A 202 -9.61 -8.46 -7.94
CA VAL A 202 -8.33 -8.38 -8.68
C VAL A 202 -8.57 -8.43 -10.18
N ARG A 203 -9.42 -9.35 -10.68
CA ARG A 203 -9.74 -9.43 -12.11
C ARG A 203 -10.37 -8.13 -12.62
N GLU A 204 -11.37 -7.62 -11.91
CA GLU A 204 -12.08 -6.38 -12.23
C GLU A 204 -11.09 -5.21 -12.36
N ILE A 205 -10.23 -5.00 -11.36
CA ILE A 205 -9.24 -3.92 -11.35
C ILE A 205 -8.29 -4.01 -12.54
N TRP A 206 -7.79 -5.20 -12.86
CA TRP A 206 -6.85 -5.34 -13.98
C TRP A 206 -7.53 -5.10 -15.33
N GLN A 207 -8.79 -5.52 -15.48
CA GLN A 207 -9.58 -5.23 -16.68
C GLN A 207 -9.82 -3.72 -16.83
N GLU A 208 -10.24 -3.05 -15.75
CA GLU A 208 -10.40 -1.58 -15.72
C GLU A 208 -9.09 -0.87 -16.05
N ALA A 209 -8.00 -1.27 -15.42
CA ALA A 209 -6.68 -0.69 -15.63
C ALA A 209 -6.16 -0.91 -17.06
N SER A 210 -6.40 -2.08 -17.66
CA SER A 210 -6.06 -2.36 -19.05
C SER A 210 -6.80 -1.45 -20.01
N VAL A 211 -8.10 -1.21 -19.78
CA VAL A 211 -8.88 -0.26 -20.57
C VAL A 211 -8.36 1.17 -20.40
N LEU A 212 -8.03 1.58 -19.18
CA LEU A 212 -7.57 2.93 -18.87
C LEU A 212 -6.19 3.25 -19.46
N THR A 213 -5.25 2.31 -19.35
CA THR A 213 -3.85 2.47 -19.78
C THR A 213 -3.64 2.15 -21.26
N GLY A 214 -4.51 1.31 -21.84
CA GLY A 214 -4.29 0.70 -23.15
C GLY A 214 -3.25 -0.44 -23.13
N GLU A 215 -2.68 -0.76 -21.97
CA GLU A 215 -1.76 -1.89 -21.79
C GLU A 215 -2.53 -3.19 -21.60
N LYS A 216 -1.87 -4.32 -21.86
CA LYS A 216 -2.45 -5.64 -21.60
C LYS A 216 -2.46 -5.93 -20.10
N THR A 217 -3.46 -6.67 -19.62
CA THR A 217 -3.56 -7.09 -18.22
C THR A 217 -2.27 -7.75 -17.70
N GLU A 218 -1.64 -8.59 -18.51
CA GLU A 218 -0.42 -9.30 -18.13
C GLU A 218 0.86 -8.44 -18.16
N ASP A 219 0.76 -7.17 -18.54
CA ASP A 219 1.86 -6.19 -18.54
C ASP A 219 1.71 -5.14 -17.41
N LEU A 220 0.63 -5.19 -16.63
CA LEU A 220 0.31 -4.26 -15.55
C LEU A 220 0.79 -4.76 -14.19
N LEU A 221 1.40 -3.84 -13.43
CA LEU A 221 1.94 -4.03 -12.08
C LEU A 221 1.19 -3.14 -11.09
N PHE A 222 0.71 -3.70 -9.99
CA PHE A 222 0.01 -2.93 -8.98
C PHE A 222 0.90 -2.50 -7.82
N PHE A 223 0.68 -1.27 -7.35
CA PHE A 223 1.22 -0.74 -6.09
C PHE A 223 0.21 0.17 -5.37
N PRO A 224 0.17 0.17 -4.03
CA PRO A 224 -0.50 1.22 -3.29
C PRO A 224 0.30 2.53 -3.33
N LEU A 225 -0.43 3.65 -3.30
CA LEU A 225 0.10 4.99 -3.16
C LEU A 225 -0.47 5.69 -1.91
N THR A 226 0.41 6.25 -1.09
CA THR A 226 0.04 7.19 -0.02
C THR A 226 -0.13 8.62 -0.52
N GLY A 227 0.46 8.94 -1.68
CA GLY A 227 0.47 10.27 -2.24
C GLY A 227 0.81 10.30 -3.72
N MET A 228 0.82 11.50 -4.29
CA MET A 228 1.29 11.72 -5.66
C MET A 228 2.74 12.22 -5.67
N PRO A 229 3.52 11.91 -6.72
CA PRO A 229 4.82 12.51 -6.92
C PRO A 229 4.74 14.04 -6.86
N SER A 230 5.67 14.68 -6.14
CA SER A 230 5.69 16.13 -6.02
C SER A 230 5.87 16.80 -7.39
N ALA A 231 5.48 18.07 -7.52
CA ALA A 231 5.74 18.84 -8.74
C ALA A 231 7.25 18.93 -9.11
N ARG A 232 8.16 18.73 -8.14
CA ARG A 232 9.60 18.67 -8.41
C ARG A 232 10.00 17.43 -9.19
N SER A 233 9.28 16.31 -9.02
CA SER A 233 9.51 15.06 -9.73
C SER A 233 9.30 15.18 -11.25
N ARG A 234 8.57 16.21 -11.72
CA ARG A 234 8.42 16.51 -13.16
C ARG A 234 9.73 16.88 -13.86
N ARG A 235 10.73 17.33 -13.10
CA ARG A 235 12.07 17.64 -13.62
C ARG A 235 13.09 16.57 -13.26
N TRP A 236 12.64 15.47 -12.64
CA TRP A 236 13.51 14.35 -12.35
C TRP A 236 13.88 13.63 -13.66
N THR A 237 15.10 13.12 -13.72
CA THR A 237 15.67 12.36 -14.83
C THR A 237 16.36 11.13 -14.26
N GLU A 238 16.47 10.08 -15.06
CA GLU A 238 17.09 8.81 -14.68
C GLU A 238 18.48 8.98 -14.03
N THR A 239 19.29 9.91 -14.54
CA THR A 239 20.65 10.16 -14.03
C THR A 239 20.70 10.76 -12.62
N GLN A 240 19.59 11.24 -12.08
CA GLN A 240 19.52 11.78 -10.73
C GLN A 240 19.38 10.70 -9.65
N GLY A 241 19.20 9.43 -10.04
CA GLY A 241 19.16 8.31 -9.11
C GLY A 241 17.81 8.11 -8.43
N PRO A 242 17.78 7.33 -7.33
CA PRO A 242 16.56 7.04 -6.57
C PRO A 242 15.80 8.30 -6.13
N VAL A 243 14.47 8.23 -6.14
CA VAL A 243 13.59 9.35 -5.79
C VAL A 243 13.22 9.26 -4.31
N ASP A 244 13.88 10.07 -3.49
CA ASP A 244 13.66 10.15 -2.04
C ASP A 244 12.38 10.94 -1.71
N ALA A 245 11.24 10.27 -1.82
CA ALA A 245 9.91 10.79 -1.52
C ALA A 245 8.99 9.70 -0.94
N GLU A 246 7.98 10.12 -0.20
CA GLU A 246 7.00 9.24 0.43
C GLU A 246 5.71 9.24 -0.40
N PHE A 247 5.62 8.35 -1.39
CA PHE A 247 4.39 8.23 -2.18
C PHE A 247 4.04 6.79 -2.59
N SER A 248 5.02 5.91 -2.88
CA SER A 248 4.75 4.48 -3.07
C SER A 248 4.81 3.71 -1.76
N GLU A 249 4.03 2.65 -1.63
CA GLU A 249 4.15 1.70 -0.52
C GLU A 249 4.82 0.40 -0.97
N GLY A 250 6.03 0.11 -0.45
CA GLY A 250 6.73 -1.14 -0.73
C GLY A 250 6.17 -2.37 0.00
N SER A 251 5.10 -2.23 0.79
CA SER A 251 4.52 -3.31 1.61
C SER A 251 3.58 -4.22 0.84
N PHE A 252 3.14 -3.85 -0.36
CA PHE A 252 2.32 -4.69 -1.21
C PHE A 252 2.56 -4.35 -2.68
N PHE A 253 2.78 -5.35 -3.53
CA PHE A 253 2.83 -5.15 -4.98
C PHE A 253 2.73 -6.47 -5.72
N GLY A 254 2.35 -6.43 -7.00
CA GLY A 254 2.32 -7.63 -7.81
C GLY A 254 1.46 -7.53 -9.05
N GLY A 255 1.31 -8.65 -9.74
CA GLY A 255 0.62 -8.72 -11.02
C GLY A 255 0.72 -10.12 -11.60
N SER A 256 0.64 -10.24 -12.92
CA SER A 256 0.82 -11.53 -13.60
C SER A 256 2.25 -12.07 -13.39
N PRO A 257 2.48 -13.39 -13.51
CA PRO A 257 3.83 -13.97 -13.55
C PRO A 257 4.78 -13.25 -14.52
N ARG A 258 4.28 -12.84 -15.69
CA ARG A 258 5.05 -12.10 -16.70
C ARG A 258 5.47 -10.72 -16.19
N THR A 259 4.54 -9.97 -15.59
CA THR A 259 4.82 -8.67 -14.98
C THR A 259 5.81 -8.82 -13.82
N VAL A 260 5.64 -9.83 -12.98
CA VAL A 260 6.53 -10.12 -11.84
C VAL A 260 7.96 -10.37 -12.29
N ALA A 261 8.16 -11.17 -13.34
CA ALA A 261 9.48 -11.40 -13.93
C ALA A 261 10.09 -10.10 -14.50
N TRP A 262 9.29 -9.31 -15.23
CA TRP A 262 9.71 -8.00 -15.72
C TRP A 262 10.12 -7.06 -14.57
N TRP A 263 9.34 -7.04 -13.49
CA TRP A 263 9.60 -6.21 -12.33
C TRP A 263 10.90 -6.57 -11.64
N ARG A 264 11.16 -7.86 -11.40
CA ARG A 264 12.44 -8.34 -10.86
C ARG A 264 13.61 -7.86 -11.72
N ALA A 265 13.55 -8.11 -13.02
CA ALA A 265 14.64 -7.77 -13.94
C ALA A 265 14.90 -6.25 -13.97
N THR A 266 13.84 -5.46 -14.07
CA THR A 266 13.92 -3.99 -14.10
C THR A 266 14.43 -3.44 -12.78
N TYR A 267 13.90 -3.93 -11.65
CA TYR A 267 14.31 -3.50 -10.32
C TYR A 267 15.81 -3.70 -10.11
N TYR A 268 16.33 -4.91 -10.39
CA TYR A 268 17.75 -5.18 -10.17
C TYR A 268 18.67 -4.48 -11.17
N ALA A 269 18.22 -4.24 -12.41
CA ALA A 269 18.99 -3.43 -13.37
C ALA A 269 19.26 -2.01 -12.82
N TYR A 270 18.24 -1.35 -12.28
CA TYR A 270 18.37 0.00 -11.72
C TYR A 270 18.99 0.02 -10.32
N HIS A 271 18.70 -0.98 -9.49
CA HIS A 271 19.38 -1.18 -8.21
C HIS A 271 20.89 -1.26 -8.40
N ASP A 272 21.36 -2.15 -9.28
CA ASP A 272 22.79 -2.40 -9.49
C ASP A 272 23.46 -1.20 -10.17
N TYR A 273 22.76 -0.55 -11.11
CA TYR A 273 23.24 0.68 -11.73
C TYR A 273 23.44 1.80 -10.70
N TYR A 274 22.43 2.14 -9.90
CA TYR A 274 22.55 3.19 -8.89
C TYR A 274 23.54 2.84 -7.79
N LEU A 275 23.59 1.56 -7.37
CA LEU A 275 24.59 1.08 -6.44
C LEU A 275 26.02 1.23 -7.00
N SER A 276 26.23 1.00 -8.30
CA SER A 276 27.53 1.17 -8.96
C SER A 276 27.99 2.63 -9.00
N LEU A 277 27.05 3.57 -9.01
CA LEU A 277 27.32 5.01 -8.90
C LEU A 277 27.57 5.46 -7.46
N GLY A 278 27.52 4.56 -6.48
CA GLY A 278 27.67 4.90 -5.05
C GLY A 278 26.46 5.64 -4.49
N LEU A 279 25.29 5.56 -5.14
CA LEU A 279 24.06 6.17 -4.66
C LEU A 279 23.38 5.28 -3.60
N PHE A 280 22.61 5.91 -2.71
CA PHE A 280 21.88 5.21 -1.67
C PHE A 280 20.67 4.45 -2.24
N VAL A 281 20.74 3.11 -2.25
CA VAL A 281 19.65 2.20 -2.67
C VAL A 281 19.09 1.37 -1.50
N GLY A 282 19.41 1.75 -0.25
CA GLY A 282 19.02 0.98 0.93
C GLY A 282 17.51 0.89 1.15
N LYS A 283 16.76 1.95 0.83
CA LYS A 283 15.29 1.99 0.91
C LYS A 283 14.70 1.56 -0.44
N ASP A 284 13.98 0.44 -0.47
CA ASP A 284 13.29 -0.05 -1.67
C ASP A 284 12.37 1.02 -2.27
N GLN A 285 11.66 1.76 -1.42
CA GLN A 285 10.72 2.79 -1.82
C GLN A 285 11.33 3.86 -2.72
N THR A 286 12.57 4.29 -2.50
CA THR A 286 13.18 5.35 -3.31
C THR A 286 13.49 4.87 -4.73
N LEU A 287 13.83 3.59 -4.86
CA LEU A 287 14.01 2.93 -6.15
C LEU A 287 12.66 2.68 -6.84
N ILE A 288 11.65 2.20 -6.11
CA ILE A 288 10.28 2.00 -6.61
C ILE A 288 9.74 3.30 -7.21
N ASN A 289 9.86 4.40 -6.47
CA ASN A 289 9.45 5.73 -6.92
C ASN A 289 10.13 6.14 -8.25
N ALA A 290 11.43 5.88 -8.41
CA ALA A 290 12.14 6.17 -9.65
C ALA A 290 11.58 5.35 -10.81
N LEU A 291 11.28 4.06 -10.57
CA LEU A 291 10.70 3.17 -11.58
C LEU A 291 9.27 3.57 -11.97
N PHE A 292 8.48 4.16 -11.07
CA PHE A 292 7.17 4.71 -11.44
C PHE A 292 7.30 5.90 -12.40
N LEU A 293 8.31 6.75 -12.21
CA LEU A 293 8.55 7.88 -13.11
C LEU A 293 9.09 7.43 -14.49
N LEU A 294 9.83 6.33 -14.53
CA LEU A 294 10.38 5.76 -15.77
C LEU A 294 9.36 4.93 -16.56
N PHE A 295 8.48 4.20 -15.86
CA PHE A 295 7.55 3.24 -16.46
C PHE A 295 6.09 3.45 -16.01
N PRO A 296 5.55 4.69 -16.07
CA PRO A 296 4.23 4.97 -15.50
C PRO A 296 3.11 4.14 -16.14
N ALA A 297 3.15 3.91 -17.45
CA ALA A 297 2.13 3.14 -18.18
C ALA A 297 1.97 1.68 -17.68
N ARG A 298 3.00 1.12 -17.03
CA ARG A 298 2.96 -0.25 -16.49
C ARG A 298 2.44 -0.33 -15.05
N VAL A 299 2.19 0.82 -14.41
CA VAL A 299 1.83 0.87 -12.99
C VAL A 299 0.35 1.17 -12.84
N VAL A 300 -0.31 0.37 -12.01
CA VAL A 300 -1.70 0.57 -11.59
C VAL A 300 -1.69 0.83 -10.10
N ALA A 301 -2.43 1.85 -9.66
CA ALA A 301 -2.42 2.21 -8.25
C ALA A 301 -3.80 2.48 -7.67
N VAL A 302 -3.89 2.24 -6.36
CA VAL A 302 -4.91 2.85 -5.50
C VAL A 302 -4.24 3.98 -4.71
N TRP A 303 -4.86 5.14 -4.74
CA TRP A 303 -4.43 6.31 -3.98
C TRP A 303 -5.50 6.69 -2.97
N LEU A 304 -5.18 6.59 -1.68
CA LEU A 304 -6.15 6.93 -0.62
C LEU A 304 -6.62 8.39 -0.69
N GLY A 305 -5.71 9.29 -1.08
CA GLY A 305 -5.96 10.72 -1.18
C GLY A 305 -6.53 11.18 -2.52
N ASP A 306 -7.07 10.26 -3.34
CA ASP A 306 -7.61 10.59 -4.66
C ASP A 306 -8.63 11.75 -4.58
N PRO A 307 -8.39 12.87 -5.29
CA PRO A 307 -9.26 14.04 -5.28
C PRO A 307 -10.47 13.89 -6.22
N VAL A 308 -10.53 12.85 -7.07
CA VAL A 308 -11.60 12.62 -8.03
C VAL A 308 -12.93 12.23 -7.35
N PRO A 309 -12.97 11.32 -6.35
CA PRO A 309 -14.13 11.24 -5.48
C PRO A 309 -14.44 12.62 -4.92
N ALA A 310 -15.67 13.11 -5.14
CA ALA A 310 -16.15 14.40 -4.63
C ALA A 310 -15.61 14.60 -3.21
N PRO A 311 -14.80 15.64 -2.94
CA PRO A 311 -14.23 15.84 -1.62
C PRO A 311 -15.40 15.93 -0.64
N VAL A 312 -15.55 14.90 0.19
CA VAL A 312 -16.44 14.99 1.35
C VAL A 312 -15.94 16.20 2.10
N VAL A 313 -16.80 17.22 2.16
CA VAL A 313 -16.51 18.57 2.60
C VAL A 313 -15.56 18.54 3.79
N ARG A 314 -14.28 18.89 3.54
CA ARG A 314 -13.24 18.98 4.57
C ARG A 314 -13.55 20.18 5.45
N LEU A 315 -14.40 20.01 6.45
CA LEU A 315 -14.79 21.07 7.37
C LEU A 315 -13.60 21.54 8.20
N LEU A 316 -12.62 20.66 8.42
CA LEU A 316 -11.35 20.96 9.09
C LEU A 316 -10.20 20.17 8.44
N PRO A 317 -9.35 20.79 7.60
CA PRO A 317 -8.24 20.12 6.88
C PRO A 317 -7.22 19.39 7.76
N LEU A 318 -7.17 19.72 9.05
CA LEU A 318 -6.26 19.10 10.03
C LEU A 318 -6.83 17.85 10.73
N VAL A 319 -8.12 17.55 10.56
CA VAL A 319 -8.78 16.38 11.16
C VAL A 319 -9.65 15.58 10.18
N ASP A 320 -9.85 16.08 8.96
CA ASP A 320 -10.56 15.39 7.87
C ASP A 320 -9.59 14.66 6.94
N GLU A 321 -9.43 13.36 7.19
CA GLU A 321 -8.58 12.40 6.45
C GLU A 321 -9.21 11.89 5.13
N GLY A 322 -10.36 12.40 4.71
CA GLY A 322 -10.92 12.19 3.37
C GLY A 322 -11.90 11.00 3.24
N ALA A 323 -12.62 10.96 2.11
CA ALA A 323 -13.80 10.11 1.92
C ALA A 323 -13.51 8.59 1.89
N LEU A 324 -12.27 8.20 1.59
CA LEU A 324 -11.90 6.82 1.30
C LEU A 324 -11.27 6.09 2.50
N GLY A 325 -10.88 6.77 3.59
CA GLY A 325 -9.89 6.21 4.54
C GLY A 325 -10.25 6.21 6.01
N HIS A 326 -11.43 6.65 6.43
CA HIS A 326 -11.69 6.91 7.85
C HIS A 326 -11.73 5.69 8.79
N CYS A 327 -11.48 4.50 8.28
CA CYS A 327 -11.59 3.27 9.04
C CYS A 327 -10.41 2.35 8.73
N GLY A 328 -9.54 2.18 9.73
CA GLY A 328 -8.26 1.46 9.59
C GLY A 328 -7.06 2.39 9.51
N ALA A 329 -5.87 1.80 9.36
CA ALA A 329 -4.65 2.56 9.12
C ALA A 329 -4.59 2.95 7.64
N GLU A 330 -4.44 4.25 7.36
CA GLU A 330 -4.36 4.81 6.00
C GLU A 330 -3.35 4.08 5.11
N TRP A 331 -2.18 3.78 5.68
CA TRP A 331 -1.09 3.04 5.05
C TRP A 331 -1.49 1.63 4.57
N TYR A 332 -2.61 1.07 4.99
CA TYR A 332 -3.04 -0.27 4.56
C TYR A 332 -4.40 -0.25 3.86
N TYR A 333 -4.80 0.91 3.32
CA TYR A 333 -6.08 1.07 2.63
C TYR A 333 -6.27 0.09 1.47
N TYR A 334 -5.20 -0.28 0.77
CA TYR A 334 -5.22 -1.27 -0.30
C TYR A 334 -5.80 -2.63 0.15
N GLN A 335 -5.68 -2.99 1.43
CA GLN A 335 -6.29 -4.21 1.95
C GLN A 335 -7.81 -4.16 1.84
N PHE A 336 -8.42 -3.06 2.28
CA PHE A 336 -9.86 -2.85 2.16
C PHE A 336 -10.28 -2.76 0.69
N TRP A 337 -9.51 -2.04 -0.13
CA TRP A 337 -9.85 -1.82 -1.54
C TRP A 337 -9.82 -3.12 -2.38
N LEU A 338 -8.87 -4.01 -2.11
CA LEU A 338 -8.74 -5.33 -2.75
C LEU A 338 -9.66 -6.41 -2.16
N ALA A 339 -10.32 -6.14 -1.03
CA ALA A 339 -11.20 -7.10 -0.39
C ALA A 339 -12.54 -7.26 -1.16
N GLY A 340 -13.15 -8.43 -0.99
CA GLY A 340 -14.47 -8.71 -1.56
C GLY A 340 -15.56 -7.86 -0.92
N ALA A 341 -16.70 -7.67 -1.60
CA ALA A 341 -17.78 -6.81 -1.11
C ALA A 341 -18.27 -7.19 0.31
N GLY A 342 -18.44 -8.49 0.58
CA GLY A 342 -18.84 -9.00 1.89
C GLY A 342 -17.80 -8.73 2.99
N GLU A 343 -16.51 -8.90 2.67
CA GLU A 343 -15.42 -8.63 3.63
C GLU A 343 -15.28 -7.13 3.90
N ARG A 344 -15.44 -6.28 2.88
CA ARG A 344 -15.51 -4.82 3.04
C ARG A 344 -16.66 -4.43 3.97
N ALA A 345 -17.85 -5.00 3.78
CA ALA A 345 -18.98 -4.77 4.69
C ALA A 345 -18.68 -5.24 6.12
N ALA A 346 -18.04 -6.40 6.28
CA ALA A 346 -17.63 -6.92 7.59
C ALA A 346 -16.57 -6.05 8.28
N MET A 347 -15.62 -5.48 7.51
CA MET A 347 -14.65 -4.51 8.03
C MET A 347 -15.33 -3.22 8.49
N ARG A 348 -16.25 -2.66 7.71
CA ARG A 348 -17.05 -1.49 8.12
C ARG A 348 -17.78 -1.76 9.44
N ALA A 349 -18.42 -2.92 9.56
CA ALA A 349 -19.11 -3.33 10.79
C ALA A 349 -18.15 -3.48 11.99
N LEU A 350 -16.94 -4.01 11.78
CA LEU A 350 -15.90 -4.10 12.82
C LEU A 350 -15.52 -2.70 13.32
N TRP A 351 -15.20 -1.79 12.40
CA TRP A 351 -14.81 -0.41 12.72
C TRP A 351 -15.95 0.37 13.38
N ASP A 352 -17.19 0.20 12.91
CA ASP A 352 -18.38 0.77 13.55
C ASP A 352 -18.54 0.31 15.00
N GLY A 353 -18.24 -0.97 15.27
CA GLY A 353 -18.26 -1.53 16.62
C GLY A 353 -17.22 -0.89 17.54
N GLU A 354 -15.99 -0.69 17.05
CA GLU A 354 -14.89 -0.07 17.80
C GLU A 354 -15.17 1.42 18.08
N MET A 355 -15.80 2.14 17.15
CA MET A 355 -16.11 3.57 17.31
C MET A 355 -17.23 3.88 18.32
N ARG A 356 -17.98 2.88 18.79
CA ARG A 356 -19.09 3.09 19.76
C ARG A 356 -18.64 3.65 21.11
N TRP A 357 -17.35 3.62 21.43
CA TRP A 357 -16.82 3.93 22.77
C TRP A 357 -15.97 5.21 22.85
N GLY A 358 -16.24 6.23 22.03
CA GLY A 358 -15.48 7.50 22.10
C GLY A 358 -16.19 8.74 21.56
N TRP A 359 -15.48 9.88 21.67
CA TRP A 359 -15.89 11.20 21.18
C TRP A 359 -16.17 11.24 19.65
N ALA A 360 -15.94 10.16 18.91
CA ALA A 360 -16.14 10.02 17.46
C ALA A 360 -17.59 10.11 16.95
N TRP A 361 -18.55 10.65 17.73
CA TRP A 361 -19.94 10.79 17.28
C TRP A 361 -20.08 11.69 16.03
N TRP A 362 -19.22 12.69 15.85
CA TRP A 362 -19.19 13.51 14.64
C TRP A 362 -18.72 12.72 13.41
N LYS A 363 -17.89 11.69 13.60
CA LYS A 363 -17.41 10.80 12.52
C LYS A 363 -18.55 9.99 11.89
N ARG A 364 -19.63 9.70 12.64
CA ARG A 364 -20.84 9.02 12.12
C ARG A 364 -21.61 9.84 11.08
N ARG A 365 -21.42 11.17 11.01
CA ARG A 365 -22.18 12.04 10.09
C ARG A 365 -21.61 12.09 8.68
N GLN A 366 -20.35 11.72 8.50
CA GLN A 366 -19.78 11.48 7.18
C GLN A 366 -20.22 10.09 6.76
N ARG A 367 -21.35 10.03 6.04
CA ARG A 367 -21.82 8.76 5.50
C ARG A 367 -20.71 8.12 4.69
N TRP A 368 -20.54 6.84 4.92
CA TRP A 368 -19.76 5.90 4.12
C TRP A 368 -19.99 6.13 2.63
N ALA A 369 -19.14 6.94 2.00
CA ALA A 369 -19.15 7.00 0.56
C ALA A 369 -18.71 5.61 0.07
N PRO A 370 -19.46 4.98 -0.86
CA PRO A 370 -18.87 3.90 -1.62
C PRO A 370 -17.58 4.46 -2.27
N PRO A 371 -16.48 3.70 -2.29
CA PRO A 371 -15.27 4.15 -2.95
C PRO A 371 -15.64 4.55 -4.37
N VAL A 372 -15.35 5.79 -4.76
CA VAL A 372 -15.38 6.14 -6.18
C VAL A 372 -14.22 5.38 -6.79
N HIS A 373 -14.55 4.47 -7.70
CA HIS A 373 -13.61 3.57 -8.35
C HIS A 373 -12.76 4.35 -9.33
N THR A 374 -11.69 4.96 -8.85
CA THR A 374 -10.67 5.55 -9.73
C THR A 374 -9.41 4.71 -9.63
N VAL A 375 -9.23 3.87 -10.65
CA VAL A 375 -7.91 3.42 -11.02
C VAL A 375 -7.18 4.65 -11.58
N THR A 376 -6.00 4.95 -11.04
CA THR A 376 -5.13 5.99 -11.60
C THR A 376 -4.02 5.31 -12.40
N ALA A 377 -3.81 5.81 -13.62
CA ALA A 377 -2.75 5.42 -14.55
C ALA A 377 -1.67 6.51 -14.60
#